data_AF-A0A849DD61-F1
#
_entry.id   AF-A0A849DD61-F1
#
_cell.length_a   1.000
_cell.length_b   1.000
_cell.length_c   1.000
_cell.angle_alpha   90.00
_cell.angle_beta   90.00
_cell.angle_gamma   90.00
#
_symmetry.space_group_name_H-M   'P 1'
#
loop_
_entity.id
_entity.type
_entity.pdbx_description
1 polymer ?
#
loop_
_entity_poly.entity_id
_entity_poly.type
_entity_poly.pdbx_seq_one_letter_code
_entity_poly.pdbx_strand_id
1 'polypeptide(L)'
;MKEEQKVWFISGAFIGLFWFWWIALSLQHYGMVWAVPIEILIIMLSYGVLFWLLAWISQKITGFVPTSDTLLPLIIKALSLFVLSYIHPFSFDWFKPELMFVESYLGIEKWQFSIILSAIVLSIWKQQFLYLLLIVFTYQTYLPAHTKQDDNITLVTTHTSVQNKWNETLHPKQFENVFKRIDQAIEEKKKLIIFPESVFPIFLNRSKHLDSLQEKAKQISIVTGGLYWDVKTPRNSTYIFTDNTITVANKVILVPFGESNPLPDFLSNWVNEIFYDGAVDYVASPNVVDYKIDGEIYRNAICFEATS
;
A
#
# COMPACT_ATOMS: atom_id res chain seq x y z
N MET A 1 24.98 -9.20 10.61
CA MET A 1 24.39 -10.50 11.02
C MET A 1 25.11 -11.19 12.18
N LYS A 2 26.45 -11.12 12.32
CA LYS A 2 27.18 -11.72 13.47
C LYS A 2 26.85 -11.10 14.84
N GLU A 3 26.40 -9.86 14.83
CA GLU A 3 26.20 -9.05 16.04
C GLU A 3 25.16 -9.59 17.04
N GLU A 4 25.30 -9.12 18.27
CA GLU A 4 24.44 -9.41 19.43
C GLU A 4 23.05 -8.76 19.33
N GLN A 5 22.13 -9.16 20.22
CA GLN A 5 20.75 -8.70 20.19
C GLN A 5 20.62 -7.18 20.36
N LYS A 6 21.54 -6.52 21.08
CA LYS A 6 21.54 -5.06 21.24
C LYS A 6 21.70 -4.34 19.91
N VAL A 7 22.60 -4.81 19.05
CA VAL A 7 22.82 -4.21 17.72
C VAL A 7 21.61 -4.46 16.82
N TRP A 8 21.01 -5.65 16.89
CA TRP A 8 19.77 -5.95 16.16
C TRP A 8 18.60 -5.07 16.61
N PHE A 9 18.46 -4.83 17.92
CA PHE A 9 17.46 -3.90 18.45
C PHE A 9 17.64 -2.50 17.87
N ILE A 10 18.87 -1.97 17.95
CA ILE A 10 19.17 -0.62 17.43
C ILE A 10 18.93 -0.56 15.92
N SER A 11 19.33 -1.59 15.18
CA SER A 11 19.11 -1.68 13.72
C SER A 11 17.62 -1.68 13.40
N GLY A 12 16.82 -2.50 14.10
CA GLY A 12 15.37 -2.53 13.96
C GLY A 12 14.74 -1.18 14.30
N ALA A 13 15.19 -0.51 15.36
CA ALA A 13 14.68 0.80 15.74
C ALA A 13 14.94 1.88 14.68
N PHE A 14 16.14 1.89 14.07
CA PHE A 14 16.44 2.80 12.97
C PHE A 14 15.73 2.45 11.67
N ILE A 15 15.49 1.15 11.40
CA ILE A 15 14.62 0.72 10.30
C ILE A 15 13.20 1.25 10.53
N GLY A 16 12.66 1.08 11.74
CA GLY A 16 11.38 1.65 12.18
C GLY A 16 11.30 3.15 11.92
N LEU A 17 12.32 3.89 12.35
CA LEU A 17 12.41 5.33 12.15
C LEU A 17 12.45 5.70 10.67
N PHE A 18 13.47 5.25 9.94
CA PHE A 18 13.74 5.80 8.61
C PHE A 18 12.83 5.23 7.52
N TRP A 19 12.31 4.01 7.71
CA TRP A 19 11.44 3.37 6.72
C TRP A 19 9.96 3.65 6.99
N PHE A 20 9.53 3.82 8.26
CA PHE A 20 8.11 3.88 8.62
C PHE A 20 7.67 5.17 9.32
N TRP A 21 8.52 6.19 9.44
CA TRP A 21 8.11 7.49 10.03
C TRP A 21 6.92 8.14 9.31
N TRP A 22 6.76 7.90 8.01
CA TRP A 22 5.72 8.53 7.19
C TRP A 22 4.31 8.13 7.62
N ILE A 23 4.14 6.99 8.30
CA ILE A 23 2.83 6.54 8.81
C ILE A 23 2.24 7.59 9.78
N ALA A 24 3.10 8.17 10.62
CA ALA A 24 2.69 9.17 11.60
C ALA A 24 2.27 10.51 10.98
N LEU A 25 2.58 10.76 9.71
CA LEU A 25 2.13 11.98 9.02
C LEU A 25 0.61 12.03 8.88
N SER A 26 -0.06 10.86 8.87
CA SER A 26 -1.52 10.79 8.79
C SER A 26 -2.22 11.51 9.94
N LEU A 27 -1.62 11.55 11.14
CA LEU A 27 -2.16 12.24 12.33
C LEU A 27 -2.40 13.74 12.12
N GLN A 28 -1.71 14.37 11.18
CA GLN A 28 -1.95 15.76 10.83
C GLN A 28 -3.40 15.98 10.36
N HIS A 29 -3.99 15.00 9.67
CA HIS A 29 -5.37 15.08 9.17
C HIS A 29 -6.42 14.95 10.28
N TYR A 30 -6.03 14.41 11.43
CA TYR A 30 -6.90 14.28 12.61
C TYR A 30 -6.66 15.38 13.66
N GLY A 31 -5.85 16.40 13.34
CA GLY A 31 -5.48 17.45 14.30
C GLY A 31 -4.57 16.97 15.45
N MET A 32 -4.01 15.76 15.34
CA MET A 32 -3.19 15.12 16.38
C MET A 32 -1.69 15.25 16.11
N VAL A 33 -1.25 16.40 15.59
CA VAL A 33 0.17 16.65 15.28
C VAL A 33 1.08 16.46 16.51
N TRP A 34 0.55 16.70 17.71
CA TRP A 34 1.26 16.48 18.98
C TRP A 34 1.62 15.00 19.23
N ALA A 35 0.88 14.05 18.66
CA ALA A 35 1.09 12.62 18.84
C ALA A 35 2.09 12.03 17.84
N VAL A 36 2.46 12.77 16.78
CA VAL A 36 3.46 12.36 15.77
C VAL A 36 4.77 11.84 16.38
N PRO A 37 5.47 12.57 17.28
CA PRO A 37 6.71 12.06 17.88
C PRO A 37 6.49 10.81 18.74
N ILE A 38 5.31 10.66 19.35
CA ILE A 38 4.96 9.50 20.16
C ILE A 38 4.75 8.28 19.28
N GLU A 39 4.00 8.43 18.19
CA GLU A 39 3.76 7.35 17.22
C GLU A 39 5.06 6.90 16.55
N ILE A 40 5.92 7.84 16.12
CA ILE A 40 7.25 7.51 15.59
C ILE A 40 8.05 6.69 16.61
N LEU A 41 8.07 7.10 17.88
CA LEU A 41 8.76 6.36 18.93
C LEU A 41 8.18 4.95 19.12
N ILE A 42 6.86 4.78 19.07
CA ILE A 42 6.20 3.47 19.15
C ILE A 42 6.61 2.59 17.97
N ILE A 43 6.57 3.10 16.74
CA ILE A 43 6.99 2.38 15.54
C ILE A 43 8.46 1.96 15.65
N MET A 44 9.34 2.88 16.04
CA MET A 44 10.76 2.61 16.29
C MET A 44 10.94 1.47 17.30
N LEU A 45 10.31 1.56 18.46
CA LEU A 45 10.44 0.55 19.50
C LEU A 45 9.87 -0.79 19.07
N SER A 46 8.74 -0.82 18.37
CA SER A 46 8.14 -2.06 17.83
C SER A 46 9.09 -2.79 16.89
N TYR A 47 9.70 -2.09 15.93
CA TYR A 47 10.69 -2.71 15.03
C TYR A 47 12.00 -3.07 15.76
N GLY A 48 12.42 -2.28 16.75
CA GLY A 48 13.55 -2.62 17.60
C GLY A 48 13.33 -3.94 18.36
N VAL A 49 12.18 -4.08 19.01
CA VAL A 49 11.77 -5.30 19.73
C VAL A 49 11.65 -6.48 18.76
N LEU A 50 11.06 -6.28 17.59
CA LEU A 50 10.95 -7.32 16.56
C LEU A 50 12.33 -7.88 16.17
N PHE A 51 13.28 -7.01 15.80
CA PHE A 51 14.62 -7.45 15.40
C PHE A 51 15.40 -8.07 16.57
N TRP A 52 15.22 -7.54 17.78
CA TRP A 52 15.76 -8.14 18.99
C TRP A 52 15.23 -9.57 19.21
N LEU A 53 13.93 -9.79 19.04
CA LEU A 53 13.30 -11.12 19.14
C LEU A 53 13.89 -12.09 18.10
N LEU A 54 14.06 -11.66 16.85
CA LEU A 54 14.69 -12.49 15.81
C LEU A 54 16.11 -12.92 16.21
N ALA A 55 16.91 -11.99 16.72
CA ALA A 55 18.26 -12.27 17.19
C ALA A 55 18.27 -13.17 18.44
N TRP A 56 17.33 -12.97 19.36
CA TRP A 56 17.18 -13.78 20.57
C TRP A 56 16.76 -15.22 20.23
N ILE A 57 15.80 -15.41 19.33
CA ILE A 57 15.38 -16.74 18.83
C ILE A 57 16.58 -17.46 18.19
N SER A 58 17.31 -16.77 17.32
CA SER A 58 18.52 -17.32 16.68
C SER A 58 19.54 -17.82 17.71
N GLN A 59 19.82 -17.05 18.75
CA GLN A 59 20.75 -17.46 19.81
C GLN A 59 20.20 -18.62 20.66
N LYS A 60 18.91 -18.58 21.03
CA LYS A 60 18.27 -19.63 21.82
C LYS A 60 18.31 -20.97 21.10
N ILE A 61 17.92 -21.01 19.82
CA ILE A 61 17.95 -22.22 19.00
C ILE A 61 19.37 -22.74 18.86
N THR A 62 20.33 -21.85 18.58
CA THR A 62 21.74 -22.24 18.45
C THR A 62 22.30 -22.80 19.76
N GLY A 63 21.88 -22.28 20.91
CA GLY A 63 22.31 -22.76 22.23
C GLY A 63 21.85 -24.18 22.57
N PHE A 64 20.82 -24.72 21.91
CA PHE A 64 20.41 -26.12 22.07
C PHE A 64 21.24 -27.10 21.24
N VAL A 65 22.01 -26.60 20.26
CA VAL A 65 22.85 -27.42 19.40
C VAL A 65 24.30 -27.31 19.87
N PRO A 66 24.96 -28.42 20.26
CA PRO A 66 26.36 -28.41 20.71
C PRO A 66 27.31 -28.24 19.51
N THR A 67 27.22 -27.12 18.82
CA THR A 67 28.07 -26.74 17.68
C THR A 67 28.69 -25.38 17.94
N SER A 68 30.01 -25.28 17.79
CA SER A 68 30.76 -24.02 17.82
C SER A 68 30.70 -23.24 16.51
N ASP A 69 29.88 -23.68 15.54
CA ASP A 69 29.83 -23.08 14.22
C ASP A 69 29.01 -21.78 14.23
N THR A 70 29.60 -20.73 13.65
CA THR A 70 28.96 -19.44 13.45
C THR A 70 27.94 -19.46 12.31
N LEU A 71 27.88 -20.53 11.52
CA LEU A 71 26.98 -20.66 10.38
C LEU A 71 25.50 -20.75 10.79
N LEU A 72 25.16 -21.60 11.75
CA LEU A 72 23.77 -21.82 12.19
C LEU A 72 23.05 -20.52 12.60
N PRO A 73 23.60 -19.68 13.50
CA PRO A 73 22.93 -18.44 13.89
C PRO A 73 22.79 -17.45 12.71
N LEU A 74 23.73 -17.44 11.76
CA LEU A 74 23.64 -16.62 10.55
C LEU A 74 22.51 -17.09 9.63
N ILE A 75 22.39 -18.40 9.43
CA ILE A 75 21.29 -19.00 8.65
C ILE A 75 19.95 -18.66 9.29
N ILE A 76 19.79 -18.84 10.61
CA ILE A 76 18.52 -18.54 11.28
C ILE A 76 18.16 -17.06 11.12
N LYS A 77 19.12 -16.15 11.31
CA LYS A 77 18.90 -14.70 11.12
C LYS A 77 18.51 -14.35 9.68
N ALA A 78 19.16 -14.96 8.69
CA ALA A 78 18.83 -14.77 7.28
C ALA A 78 17.42 -15.32 6.95
N LEU A 79 17.10 -16.53 7.42
CA LEU A 79 15.77 -17.12 7.28
C LEU A 79 14.71 -16.28 7.98
N SER A 80 14.99 -15.70 9.14
CA SER A 80 14.06 -14.79 9.81
C SER A 80 13.76 -13.56 8.97
N LEU A 81 14.77 -12.93 8.36
CA LEU A 81 14.57 -11.78 7.45
C LEU A 81 13.80 -12.19 6.20
N PHE A 82 14.08 -13.39 5.67
CA PHE A 82 13.36 -13.95 4.53
C PHE A 82 11.88 -14.19 4.86
N VAL A 83 11.59 -14.87 5.98
CA VAL A 83 10.22 -15.18 6.42
C VAL A 83 9.45 -13.92 6.78
N LEU A 84 10.11 -12.92 7.37
CA LEU A 84 9.48 -11.65 7.73
C LEU A 84 8.86 -10.94 6.51
N SER A 85 9.43 -11.13 5.31
CA SER A 85 8.92 -10.60 4.05
C SER A 85 7.58 -11.21 3.57
N TYR A 86 7.09 -12.25 4.25
CA TYR A 86 5.79 -12.90 4.01
C TYR A 86 4.74 -12.56 5.08
N ILE A 87 5.11 -11.78 6.10
CA ILE A 87 4.25 -11.46 7.22
C ILE A 87 3.54 -10.13 6.93
N HIS A 88 2.22 -10.21 6.68
CA HIS A 88 1.37 -9.08 6.30
C HIS A 88 0.25 -8.85 7.35
N PRO A 89 0.58 -8.37 8.56
CA PRO A 89 -0.44 -8.10 9.56
C PRO A 89 -1.41 -7.06 9.04
N PHE A 90 -2.71 -7.31 9.22
CA PHE A 90 -3.79 -6.47 8.69
C PHE A 90 -3.75 -6.29 7.17
N SER A 91 -3.21 -7.29 6.43
CA SER A 91 -3.10 -7.28 4.96
C SER A 91 -2.24 -6.14 4.40
N PHE A 92 -1.42 -5.52 5.24
CA PHE A 92 -0.48 -4.47 4.84
C PHE A 92 0.95 -5.02 4.76
N ASP A 93 1.69 -4.54 3.78
CA ASP A 93 3.10 -4.88 3.58
C ASP A 93 4.02 -4.13 4.54
N TRP A 94 4.04 -4.58 5.78
CA TRP A 94 4.79 -3.89 6.82
C TRP A 94 6.30 -3.92 6.57
N PHE A 95 6.91 -5.05 6.22
CA PHE A 95 8.37 -5.09 6.02
C PHE A 95 8.79 -6.09 4.93
N LYS A 96 9.03 -5.57 3.73
CA LYS A 96 9.61 -6.31 2.59
C LYS A 96 11.04 -5.83 2.31
N PRO A 97 12.07 -6.42 2.96
CA PRO A 97 13.46 -5.99 2.81
C PRO A 97 13.94 -6.02 1.36
N GLU A 98 13.47 -6.95 0.54
CA GLU A 98 13.80 -7.03 -0.88
C GLU A 98 13.42 -5.77 -1.68
N LEU A 99 12.48 -4.94 -1.21
CA LEU A 99 12.07 -3.73 -1.93
C LEU A 99 13.18 -2.66 -2.00
N MET A 100 14.22 -2.76 -1.16
CA MET A 100 15.39 -1.87 -1.29
C MET A 100 16.13 -2.03 -2.64
N PHE A 101 15.84 -3.12 -3.37
CA PHE A 101 16.45 -3.42 -4.66
C PHE A 101 15.60 -2.98 -5.87
N VAL A 102 14.40 -2.42 -5.67
CA VAL A 102 13.50 -2.00 -6.77
C VAL A 102 14.20 -1.06 -7.75
N GLU A 103 14.95 -0.09 -7.24
CA GLU A 103 15.70 0.89 -8.04
C GLU A 103 17.12 0.42 -8.37
N SER A 104 17.37 -0.89 -8.32
CA SER A 104 18.69 -1.49 -8.57
C SER A 104 18.63 -2.48 -9.74
N TYR A 105 19.80 -3.00 -10.13
CA TYR A 105 19.90 -4.09 -11.12
C TYR A 105 19.66 -5.48 -10.52
N LEU A 106 19.33 -5.56 -9.23
CA LEU A 106 19.03 -6.81 -8.54
C LEU A 106 17.52 -7.00 -8.54
N GLY A 107 17.05 -8.17 -8.94
CA GLY A 107 15.63 -8.45 -8.87
C GLY A 107 15.13 -8.66 -7.45
N ILE A 108 13.83 -8.46 -7.28
CA ILE A 108 13.12 -8.45 -6.00
C ILE A 108 12.35 -9.74 -5.72
N GLU A 109 12.42 -10.73 -6.62
CA GLU A 109 11.73 -12.00 -6.43
C GLU A 109 12.30 -12.76 -5.23
N LYS A 110 11.48 -13.61 -4.59
CA LYS A 110 11.86 -14.29 -3.35
C LYS A 110 13.09 -15.18 -3.50
N TRP A 111 13.28 -15.83 -4.66
CA TRP A 111 14.48 -16.62 -4.91
C TRP A 111 15.73 -15.75 -5.09
N GLN A 112 15.60 -14.56 -5.69
CA GLN A 112 16.68 -13.59 -5.80
C GLN A 112 17.07 -13.06 -4.42
N PHE A 113 16.09 -12.67 -3.62
CA PHE A 113 16.34 -12.26 -2.24
C PHE A 113 17.01 -13.36 -1.41
N SER A 114 16.60 -14.62 -1.61
CA SER A 114 17.26 -15.78 -0.98
C SER A 114 18.73 -15.92 -1.37
N ILE A 115 19.08 -15.68 -2.65
CA ILE A 115 20.47 -15.70 -3.11
C ILE A 115 21.27 -14.56 -2.49
N ILE A 116 20.71 -13.34 -2.42
CA ILE A 116 21.36 -12.19 -1.78
C ILE A 116 21.66 -12.49 -0.31
N LEU A 117 20.69 -13.01 0.44
CA LEU A 117 20.87 -13.40 1.84
C LEU A 117 21.93 -14.50 1.98
N SER A 118 21.93 -15.49 1.09
CA SER A 118 22.92 -16.57 1.08
C SER A 118 24.33 -16.06 0.80
N ALA A 119 24.48 -15.13 -0.16
CA ALA A 119 25.74 -14.47 -0.48
C ALA A 119 26.30 -13.70 0.73
N ILE A 120 25.45 -12.97 1.45
CA ILE A 120 25.81 -12.26 2.67
C ILE A 120 26.23 -13.24 3.77
N VAL A 121 25.45 -14.30 4.01
CA VAL A 121 25.76 -15.33 5.02
C VAL A 121 27.12 -15.98 4.73
N LEU A 122 27.35 -16.43 3.50
CA LEU A 122 28.61 -17.07 3.09
C LEU A 122 29.80 -16.11 3.23
N SER A 123 29.64 -14.85 2.80
CA SER A 123 30.70 -13.84 2.92
C SER A 123 31.10 -13.59 4.36
N ILE A 124 30.10 -13.52 5.25
CA ILE A 124 30.30 -13.32 6.68
C ILE A 124 30.91 -14.56 7.34
N TRP A 125 30.42 -15.76 7.02
CA TRP A 125 30.88 -17.02 7.60
C TRP A 125 32.33 -17.32 7.20
N LYS A 126 32.63 -17.27 5.91
CA LYS A 126 33.97 -17.55 5.37
C LYS A 126 34.94 -16.38 5.48
N GLN A 127 34.46 -15.18 5.86
CA GLN A 127 35.24 -13.94 5.90
C GLN A 127 35.88 -13.61 4.54
N GLN A 128 35.14 -13.89 3.45
CA GLN A 128 35.60 -13.71 2.08
C GLN A 128 34.54 -12.97 1.28
N PHE A 129 34.87 -11.77 0.78
CA PHE A 129 33.94 -10.98 -0.03
C PHE A 129 33.61 -11.61 -1.40
N LEU A 130 34.40 -12.60 -1.86
CA LEU A 130 34.16 -13.29 -3.13
C LEU A 130 32.75 -13.88 -3.23
N TYR A 131 32.16 -14.34 -2.12
CA TYR A 131 30.81 -14.89 -2.11
C TYR A 131 29.73 -13.83 -2.43
N LEU A 132 30.02 -12.53 -2.32
CA LEU A 132 29.11 -11.48 -2.78
C LEU A 132 28.93 -11.50 -4.31
N LEU A 133 29.86 -12.09 -5.07
CA LEU A 133 29.69 -12.25 -6.53
C LEU A 133 28.47 -13.12 -6.89
N LEU A 134 27.97 -13.94 -5.96
CA LEU A 134 26.73 -14.70 -6.16
C LEU A 134 25.52 -13.79 -6.43
N ILE A 135 25.57 -12.52 -6.00
CA ILE A 135 24.54 -11.52 -6.30
C ILE A 135 24.40 -11.27 -7.82
N VAL A 136 25.40 -11.58 -8.63
CA VAL A 136 25.28 -11.52 -10.11
C VAL A 136 24.18 -12.44 -10.64
N PHE A 137 23.90 -13.56 -9.96
CA PHE A 137 22.80 -14.46 -10.33
C PHE A 137 21.41 -13.86 -10.08
N THR A 138 21.33 -12.75 -9.34
CA THR A 138 20.09 -12.02 -9.12
C THR A 138 19.95 -10.82 -10.04
N TYR A 139 20.87 -10.66 -11.00
CA TYR A 139 20.79 -9.61 -11.99
C TYR A 139 19.47 -9.73 -12.76
N GLN A 140 18.70 -8.66 -12.74
CA GLN A 140 17.49 -8.52 -13.52
C GLN A 140 17.56 -7.17 -14.22
N THR A 141 17.62 -7.20 -15.55
CA THR A 141 17.38 -5.99 -16.31
C THR A 141 15.95 -5.54 -16.05
N TYR A 142 15.80 -4.38 -15.43
CA TYR A 142 14.58 -3.61 -15.59
C TYR A 142 14.54 -3.19 -17.06
N LEU A 143 13.98 -4.04 -17.92
CA LEU A 143 13.37 -3.55 -19.13
C LEU A 143 12.04 -2.99 -18.63
N PRO A 144 11.89 -1.68 -18.39
CA PRO A 144 10.55 -1.15 -18.36
C PRO A 144 10.00 -1.56 -19.73
N ALA A 145 9.04 -2.47 -19.74
CA ALA A 145 8.09 -2.47 -20.82
C ALA A 145 7.44 -1.10 -20.66
N HIS A 146 8.02 -0.07 -21.28
CA HIS A 146 7.29 1.13 -21.60
C HIS A 146 6.25 0.65 -22.61
N THR A 147 5.19 0.02 -22.10
CA THR A 147 3.92 0.01 -22.77
C THR A 147 3.65 1.48 -22.98
N LYS A 148 3.86 1.93 -24.22
CA LYS A 148 3.61 3.31 -24.61
C LYS A 148 2.21 3.61 -24.10
N GLN A 149 2.12 4.61 -23.22
CA GLN A 149 0.83 5.03 -22.68
C GLN A 149 -0.11 5.21 -23.87
N ASP A 150 -1.23 4.50 -23.88
CA ASP A 150 -2.18 4.61 -24.98
C ASP A 150 -2.64 6.08 -25.03
N ASP A 151 -2.31 6.77 -26.12
CA ASP A 151 -2.63 8.18 -26.32
C ASP A 151 -4.16 8.41 -26.29
N ASN A 152 -4.96 7.34 -26.42
CA ASN A 152 -6.41 7.38 -26.30
C ASN A 152 -6.93 7.29 -24.86
N ILE A 153 -6.07 7.05 -23.87
CA ILE A 153 -6.43 7.00 -22.44
C ILE A 153 -5.93 8.25 -21.74
N THR A 154 -6.85 8.98 -21.11
CA THR A 154 -6.53 10.15 -20.29
C THR A 154 -6.55 9.81 -18.81
N LEU A 155 -5.39 9.91 -18.16
CA LEU A 155 -5.27 9.84 -16.71
C LEU A 155 -5.32 11.24 -16.12
N VAL A 156 -6.29 11.53 -15.26
CA VAL A 156 -6.48 12.85 -14.65
C VAL A 156 -5.85 12.90 -13.27
N THR A 157 -5.12 13.99 -12.98
CA THR A 157 -4.70 14.35 -11.63
C THR A 157 -5.33 15.68 -11.24
N THR A 158 -5.93 15.75 -10.05
CA THR A 158 -6.65 16.94 -9.58
C THR A 158 -5.78 17.90 -8.77
N HIS A 159 -4.64 17.42 -8.25
CA HIS A 159 -3.76 18.16 -7.32
C HIS A 159 -4.50 18.76 -6.11
N THR A 160 -5.62 18.14 -5.71
CA THR A 160 -6.41 18.57 -4.54
C THR A 160 -5.78 18.02 -3.26
N SER A 161 -5.51 18.89 -2.28
CA SER A 161 -5.07 18.44 -0.94
C SER A 161 -6.17 17.67 -0.21
N VAL A 162 -5.80 16.81 0.73
CA VAL A 162 -6.76 16.04 1.55
C VAL A 162 -7.78 16.96 2.24
N GLN A 163 -7.32 18.07 2.81
CA GLN A 163 -8.19 19.04 3.49
C GLN A 163 -9.20 19.68 2.53
N ASN A 164 -8.76 20.07 1.34
CA ASN A 164 -9.64 20.70 0.35
C ASN A 164 -10.62 19.69 -0.27
N LYS A 165 -10.23 18.41 -0.37
CA LYS A 165 -11.10 17.33 -0.85
C LYS A 165 -12.32 17.18 0.05
N TRP A 166 -12.12 17.19 1.37
CA TRP A 166 -13.23 17.03 2.33
C TRP A 166 -13.96 18.33 2.69
N ASN A 167 -13.61 19.46 2.07
CA ASN A 167 -14.31 20.72 2.26
C ASN A 167 -15.48 20.87 1.28
N GLU A 168 -16.71 20.67 1.77
CA GLU A 168 -17.95 20.73 0.98
C GLU A 168 -18.14 22.04 0.22
N THR A 169 -17.65 23.17 0.75
CA THR A 169 -17.77 24.48 0.09
C THR A 169 -16.99 24.55 -1.22
N LEU A 170 -15.99 23.69 -1.41
CA LEU A 170 -15.15 23.61 -2.61
C LEU A 170 -15.69 22.62 -3.64
N HIS A 171 -16.60 21.71 -3.24
CA HIS A 171 -17.11 20.64 -4.09
C HIS A 171 -17.72 21.14 -5.41
N PRO A 172 -18.55 22.20 -5.46
CA PRO A 172 -19.12 22.66 -6.73
C PRO A 172 -18.06 22.97 -7.78
N LYS A 173 -17.01 23.73 -7.39
CA LYS A 173 -15.90 24.08 -8.28
C LYS A 173 -15.03 22.88 -8.64
N GLN A 174 -14.81 21.96 -7.70
CA GLN A 174 -14.05 20.73 -7.95
C GLN A 174 -14.78 19.83 -8.96
N PHE A 175 -16.09 19.65 -8.81
CA PHE A 175 -16.89 18.82 -9.70
C PHE A 175 -17.02 19.46 -11.08
N GLU A 176 -17.18 20.77 -11.16
CA GLU A 176 -17.14 21.51 -12.43
C GLU A 176 -15.83 21.24 -13.19
N ASN A 177 -14.68 21.28 -12.50
CA ASN A 177 -13.39 20.96 -13.10
C ASN A 177 -13.31 19.51 -13.58
N VAL A 178 -13.88 18.55 -12.83
CA VAL A 178 -13.95 17.14 -13.25
C VAL A 178 -14.76 17.00 -14.55
N PHE A 179 -15.96 17.58 -14.61
CA PHE A 179 -16.79 17.53 -15.82
C PHE A 179 -16.13 18.22 -17.01
N LYS A 180 -15.44 19.35 -16.79
CA LYS A 180 -14.67 20.01 -17.84
C LYS A 180 -13.57 19.12 -18.42
N ARG A 181 -12.91 18.29 -17.60
CA ARG A 181 -11.92 17.32 -18.08
C ARG A 181 -12.56 16.21 -18.90
N ILE A 182 -13.76 15.75 -18.53
CA ILE A 182 -14.53 14.79 -19.33
C ILE A 182 -14.86 15.39 -20.69
N ASP A 183 -15.36 16.62 -20.72
CA ASP A 183 -15.72 17.31 -21.97
C ASP A 183 -14.50 17.49 -22.89
N GLN A 184 -13.35 17.88 -22.34
CA GLN A 184 -12.10 17.96 -23.09
C GLN A 184 -11.68 16.60 -23.68
N ALA A 185 -11.78 15.52 -22.90
CA ALA A 185 -11.44 14.18 -23.39
C ALA A 185 -12.40 13.70 -24.51
N ILE A 186 -13.68 14.06 -24.44
CA ILE A 186 -14.66 13.79 -25.51
C ILE A 186 -14.28 14.57 -26.78
N GLU A 187 -13.98 15.87 -26.65
CA GLU A 187 -13.56 16.72 -27.78
C GLU A 187 -12.28 16.20 -28.46
N GLU A 188 -11.32 15.74 -27.66
CA GLU A 188 -10.08 15.11 -28.11
C GLU A 188 -10.28 13.67 -28.62
N LYS A 189 -11.51 13.15 -28.62
CA LYS A 189 -11.88 11.79 -29.07
C LYS A 189 -11.12 10.69 -28.33
N LYS A 190 -10.90 10.88 -27.03
CA LYS A 190 -10.31 9.86 -26.14
C LYS A 190 -11.29 8.71 -25.97
N LYS A 191 -10.76 7.51 -25.75
CA LYS A 191 -11.53 6.30 -25.50
C LYS A 191 -11.98 6.21 -24.04
N LEU A 192 -11.07 6.60 -23.14
CA LEU A 192 -11.22 6.43 -21.70
C LEU A 192 -10.65 7.64 -20.97
N ILE A 193 -11.37 8.09 -19.96
CA ILE A 193 -10.88 9.02 -18.96
C ILE A 193 -10.94 8.39 -17.56
N ILE A 194 -9.82 8.44 -16.83
CA ILE A 194 -9.69 7.87 -15.48
C ILE A 194 -9.42 8.99 -14.48
N PHE A 195 -10.19 9.03 -13.41
CA PHE A 195 -10.01 9.95 -12.29
C PHE A 195 -9.50 9.26 -11.02
N PRO A 196 -8.85 10.00 -10.11
CA PRO A 196 -8.33 9.45 -8.86
C PRO A 196 -9.43 8.97 -7.90
N GLU A 197 -8.99 8.23 -6.88
CA GLU A 197 -9.81 7.73 -5.78
C GLU A 197 -10.58 8.85 -5.07
N SER A 198 -11.88 8.62 -4.89
CA SER A 198 -12.80 9.53 -4.21
C SER A 198 -12.69 10.98 -4.72
N VAL A 199 -12.51 11.18 -6.04
CA VAL A 199 -12.56 12.52 -6.66
C VAL A 199 -13.93 13.19 -6.43
N PHE A 200 -14.97 12.37 -6.30
CA PHE A 200 -16.26 12.75 -5.72
C PHE A 200 -16.32 12.27 -4.25
N PRO A 201 -15.95 13.11 -3.26
CA PRO A 201 -15.99 12.77 -1.83
C PRO A 201 -17.43 12.83 -1.28
N ILE A 202 -18.37 12.25 -2.03
CA ILE A 202 -19.80 12.18 -1.73
C ILE A 202 -20.30 10.78 -2.10
N PHE A 203 -21.46 10.39 -1.56
CA PHE A 203 -22.17 9.18 -2.00
C PHE A 203 -22.72 9.37 -3.41
N LEU A 204 -21.89 9.05 -4.40
CA LEU A 204 -22.15 9.34 -5.81
C LEU A 204 -23.44 8.66 -6.29
N ASN A 205 -23.71 7.43 -5.81
CA ASN A 205 -24.94 6.67 -6.07
C ASN A 205 -26.24 7.33 -5.58
N ARG A 206 -26.15 8.39 -4.78
CA ARG A 206 -27.30 9.16 -4.27
C ARG A 206 -27.31 10.61 -4.77
N SER A 207 -26.46 10.94 -5.73
CA SER A 207 -26.28 12.30 -6.23
C SER A 207 -26.70 12.44 -7.69
N LYS A 208 -27.14 13.64 -8.07
CA LYS A 208 -27.47 14.00 -9.47
C LYS A 208 -26.25 13.98 -10.40
N HIS A 209 -25.04 13.96 -9.84
CA HIS A 209 -23.81 13.86 -10.62
C HIS A 209 -23.67 12.49 -11.28
N LEU A 210 -24.27 11.43 -10.70
CA LEU A 210 -24.29 10.12 -11.34
C LEU A 210 -25.02 10.18 -12.68
N ASP A 211 -26.21 10.79 -12.74
CA ASP A 211 -26.98 10.95 -13.99
C ASP A 211 -26.19 11.74 -15.03
N SER A 212 -25.49 12.79 -14.59
CA SER A 212 -24.64 13.61 -15.48
C SER A 212 -23.46 12.80 -16.04
N LEU A 213 -22.82 11.95 -15.22
CA LEU A 213 -21.76 11.04 -15.65
C LEU A 213 -22.29 9.98 -16.62
N GLN A 214 -23.47 9.43 -16.38
CA GLN A 214 -24.12 8.47 -17.29
C GLN A 214 -24.38 9.07 -18.67
N GLU A 215 -24.86 10.31 -18.73
CA GLU A 215 -25.10 11.00 -20.00
C GLU A 215 -23.79 11.25 -20.77
N LYS A 216 -22.72 11.65 -20.07
CA LYS A 216 -21.38 11.80 -20.67
C LYS A 216 -20.80 10.45 -21.11
N ALA A 217 -21.06 9.39 -20.35
CA ALA A 217 -20.56 8.05 -20.63
C ALA A 217 -21.07 7.44 -21.94
N LYS A 218 -22.14 7.99 -22.52
CA LYS A 218 -22.61 7.61 -23.87
C LYS A 218 -21.61 7.97 -24.97
N GLN A 219 -20.66 8.87 -24.69
CA GLN A 219 -19.68 9.38 -25.66
C GLN A 219 -18.24 8.94 -25.37
N ILE A 220 -17.94 8.53 -24.13
CA ILE A 220 -16.60 8.14 -23.69
C ILE A 220 -16.70 7.16 -22.52
N SER A 221 -15.76 6.22 -22.38
CA SER A 221 -15.68 5.41 -21.16
C SER A 221 -15.13 6.24 -20.00
N ILE A 222 -15.72 6.11 -18.82
CA ILE A 222 -15.33 6.89 -17.63
C ILE A 222 -15.03 5.93 -16.48
N VAL A 223 -13.89 6.11 -15.83
CA VAL A 223 -13.57 5.44 -14.55
C VAL A 223 -13.33 6.53 -13.51
N THR A 224 -14.10 6.54 -12.43
CA THR A 224 -14.01 7.62 -11.43
C THR A 224 -14.20 7.11 -10.01
N GLY A 225 -13.44 7.66 -9.07
CA GLY A 225 -13.59 7.36 -7.65
C GLY A 225 -14.73 8.14 -7.00
N GLY A 226 -15.51 7.48 -6.14
CA GLY A 226 -16.52 8.11 -5.30
C GLY A 226 -16.95 7.23 -4.14
N LEU A 227 -17.72 7.77 -3.22
CA LEU A 227 -18.29 6.96 -2.15
C LEU A 227 -19.57 6.26 -2.65
N TYR A 228 -19.88 5.11 -2.08
CA TYR A 228 -21.11 4.36 -2.33
C TYR A 228 -21.81 4.09 -1.01
N TRP A 229 -23.11 4.33 -0.95
CA TRP A 229 -23.91 4.01 0.22
C TRP A 229 -24.76 2.77 -0.03
N ASP A 230 -24.45 1.69 0.69
CA ASP A 230 -25.10 0.38 0.59
C ASP A 230 -26.07 0.19 1.77
N VAL A 231 -27.36 0.50 1.57
CA VAL A 231 -28.45 0.46 2.58
C VAL A 231 -28.14 1.25 3.87
N LYS A 232 -27.18 0.78 4.69
CA LYS A 232 -26.69 1.38 5.93
C LYS A 232 -25.16 1.56 6.00
N THR A 233 -24.37 1.10 5.04
CA THR A 233 -22.90 1.11 5.14
C THR A 233 -22.23 1.95 4.05
N PRO A 234 -21.29 2.83 4.41
CA PRO A 234 -20.48 3.54 3.43
C PRO A 234 -19.41 2.62 2.84
N ARG A 235 -19.07 2.83 1.56
CA ARG A 235 -18.01 2.11 0.84
C ARG A 235 -17.19 3.08 -0.01
N ASN A 236 -15.88 2.89 -0.03
CA ASN A 236 -14.99 3.55 -0.98
C ASN A 236 -15.01 2.78 -2.31
N SER A 237 -15.31 3.45 -3.42
CA SER A 237 -15.71 2.77 -4.65
C SER A 237 -15.15 3.41 -5.91
N THR A 238 -14.90 2.58 -6.91
CA THR A 238 -14.70 2.99 -8.28
C THR A 238 -16.01 2.81 -9.05
N TYR A 239 -16.47 3.83 -9.74
CA TYR A 239 -17.57 3.78 -10.69
C TYR A 239 -16.99 3.67 -12.09
N ILE A 240 -17.39 2.62 -12.81
CA ILE A 240 -16.89 2.26 -14.13
C ILE A 240 -18.05 2.35 -15.10
N PHE A 241 -17.96 3.26 -16.05
CA PHE A 241 -18.95 3.50 -17.09
C PHE A 241 -18.37 3.05 -18.43
N THR A 242 -18.83 1.91 -18.93
CA THR A 242 -18.37 1.29 -20.19
C THR A 242 -19.56 0.67 -20.92
N ASP A 243 -19.59 0.76 -22.24
CA ASP A 243 -20.65 0.14 -23.08
C ASP A 243 -22.09 0.48 -22.65
N ASN A 244 -22.33 1.72 -22.24
CA ASN A 244 -23.61 2.19 -21.66
C ASN A 244 -24.07 1.43 -20.39
N THR A 245 -23.15 0.73 -19.72
CA THR A 245 -23.38 0.06 -18.44
C THR A 245 -22.57 0.72 -17.33
N ILE A 246 -23.04 0.52 -16.09
CA ILE A 246 -22.36 1.05 -14.89
C ILE A 246 -22.03 -0.13 -14.01
N THR A 247 -20.75 -0.28 -13.72
CA THR A 247 -20.25 -1.24 -12.74
C THR A 247 -19.67 -0.47 -11.56
N VAL A 248 -20.00 -0.88 -10.34
CA VAL A 248 -19.42 -0.31 -9.12
C VAL A 248 -18.49 -1.34 -8.50
N ALA A 249 -17.22 -0.99 -8.41
CA ALA A 249 -16.19 -1.79 -7.75
C ALA A 249 -15.90 -1.20 -6.37
N ASN A 250 -16.40 -1.87 -5.33
CA ASN A 250 -16.14 -1.51 -3.94
C ASN A 250 -14.77 -2.01 -3.49
N LYS A 251 -14.07 -1.22 -2.67
CA LYS A 251 -12.79 -1.59 -2.07
C LYS A 251 -12.92 -2.89 -1.25
N VAL A 252 -11.98 -3.81 -1.46
CA VAL A 252 -11.84 -5.14 -0.83
C VAL A 252 -10.93 -5.09 0.38
N ILE A 253 -9.79 -4.41 0.30
CA ILE A 253 -8.81 -4.30 1.40
C ILE A 253 -8.85 -2.89 1.96
N LEU A 254 -9.25 -2.76 3.22
CA LEU A 254 -9.42 -1.47 3.90
C LEU A 254 -8.17 -1.09 4.69
N VAL A 255 -7.84 0.21 4.68
CA VAL A 255 -6.70 0.72 5.45
C VAL A 255 -7.01 0.54 6.95
N PRO A 256 -6.20 -0.22 7.70
CA PRO A 256 -6.39 -0.37 9.14
C PRO A 256 -6.25 0.99 9.82
N PHE A 257 -7.13 1.30 10.78
CA PHE A 257 -7.13 2.56 11.53
C PHE A 257 -7.43 3.85 10.71
N GLY A 258 -7.58 3.73 9.38
CA GLY A 258 -8.01 4.82 8.51
C GLY A 258 -9.43 4.63 7.95
N GLU A 259 -9.74 3.41 7.50
CA GLU A 259 -11.02 3.05 6.88
C GLU A 259 -11.84 2.05 7.70
N SER A 260 -11.19 1.22 8.52
CA SER A 260 -11.84 0.28 9.43
C SER A 260 -11.00 0.07 10.68
N ASN A 261 -11.66 -0.12 11.83
CA ASN A 261 -10.97 -0.51 13.06
C ASN A 261 -10.70 -2.03 13.08
N PRO A 262 -9.43 -2.49 13.03
CA PRO A 262 -9.11 -3.91 13.02
C PRO A 262 -9.06 -4.54 14.43
N LEU A 263 -9.26 -3.75 15.49
CA LEU A 263 -9.09 -4.23 16.86
C LEU A 263 -10.32 -4.97 17.38
N PRO A 264 -10.15 -5.92 18.32
CA PRO A 264 -11.27 -6.56 19.00
C PRO A 264 -12.16 -5.54 19.72
N ASP A 265 -13.44 -5.87 19.87
CA ASP A 265 -14.48 -4.97 20.42
C ASP A 265 -14.10 -4.28 21.74
N PHE A 266 -13.33 -4.95 22.61
CA PHE A 266 -12.91 -4.40 23.90
C PHE A 266 -11.89 -3.25 23.80
N LEU A 267 -11.12 -3.16 22.70
CA LEU A 267 -10.24 -2.03 22.39
C LEU A 267 -10.88 -1.05 21.41
N SER A 268 -11.87 -1.52 20.65
CA SER A 268 -12.53 -0.77 19.58
C SER A 268 -13.22 0.50 20.09
N ASN A 269 -13.93 0.42 21.23
CA ASN A 269 -14.66 1.57 21.79
C ASN A 269 -13.74 2.75 22.14
N TRP A 270 -12.57 2.48 22.71
CA TRP A 270 -11.61 3.53 23.07
C TRP A 270 -10.97 4.17 21.84
N VAL A 271 -10.63 3.36 20.83
CA VAL A 271 -10.06 3.87 19.57
C VAL A 271 -11.10 4.66 18.77
N ASN A 272 -12.35 4.20 18.70
CA ASN A 272 -13.42 4.89 17.98
C ASN A 272 -13.76 6.26 18.57
N GLU A 273 -13.70 6.40 19.89
CA GLU A 273 -13.94 7.66 20.58
C GLU A 273 -12.81 8.69 20.36
N ILE A 274 -11.56 8.22 20.21
CA ILE A 274 -10.39 9.10 20.06
C ILE A 274 -10.06 9.43 18.60
N PHE A 275 -10.19 8.46 17.69
CA PHE A 275 -9.72 8.57 16.30
C PHE A 275 -10.85 8.82 15.30
N TYR A 276 -12.11 8.51 15.64
CA TYR A 276 -13.18 8.41 14.66
C TYR A 276 -14.41 9.27 14.92
N ASP A 277 -14.49 10.01 16.04
CA ASP A 277 -15.62 10.92 16.36
C ASP A 277 -17.01 10.23 16.19
N GLY A 278 -17.06 8.89 16.34
CA GLY A 278 -18.28 8.10 16.15
C GLY A 278 -18.71 7.85 14.69
N ALA A 279 -17.85 8.09 13.69
CA ALA A 279 -18.12 7.80 12.28
C ALA A 279 -18.25 6.29 12.02
N VAL A 280 -19.08 5.93 11.03
CA VAL A 280 -19.29 4.53 10.63
C VAL A 280 -18.13 4.08 9.75
N ASP A 281 -17.46 3.00 10.15
CA ASP A 281 -16.39 2.35 9.37
C ASP A 281 -16.86 1.94 7.97
N TYR A 282 -15.93 1.99 7.01
CA TYR A 282 -16.17 1.42 5.68
C TYR A 282 -16.28 -0.10 5.75
N VAL A 283 -17.06 -0.68 4.84
CA VAL A 283 -17.20 -2.15 4.75
C VAL A 283 -16.58 -2.67 3.45
N ALA A 284 -15.67 -3.63 3.62
CA ALA A 284 -14.97 -4.32 2.55
C ALA A 284 -15.92 -5.08 1.62
N SER A 285 -15.54 -5.17 0.35
CA SER A 285 -16.10 -6.10 -0.63
C SER A 285 -15.42 -7.46 -0.53
N PRO A 286 -16.13 -8.58 -0.79
CA PRO A 286 -15.49 -9.91 -0.80
C PRO A 286 -14.71 -10.19 -2.10
N ASN A 287 -14.99 -9.47 -3.19
CA ASN A 287 -14.46 -9.79 -4.52
C ASN A 287 -13.86 -8.56 -5.20
N VAL A 288 -12.71 -8.77 -5.86
CA VAL A 288 -12.11 -7.83 -6.81
C VAL A 288 -12.94 -7.81 -8.09
N VAL A 289 -13.06 -6.64 -8.73
CA VAL A 289 -13.83 -6.46 -9.95
C VAL A 289 -12.88 -6.26 -11.14
N ASP A 290 -13.06 -7.09 -12.15
CA ASP A 290 -12.45 -6.91 -13.47
C ASP A 290 -13.49 -6.28 -14.41
N TYR A 291 -13.07 -5.37 -15.27
CA TYR A 291 -13.91 -4.71 -16.26
C TYR A 291 -13.25 -4.65 -17.63
N LYS A 292 -14.04 -4.45 -18.68
CA LYS A 292 -13.57 -4.44 -20.06
C LYS A 292 -13.71 -3.07 -20.69
N ILE A 293 -12.69 -2.68 -21.45
CA ILE A 293 -12.69 -1.50 -22.31
C ILE A 293 -12.06 -1.94 -23.64
N ASP A 294 -12.80 -1.79 -24.75
CA ASP A 294 -12.34 -2.18 -26.09
C ASP A 294 -11.77 -3.61 -26.21
N GLY A 295 -12.28 -4.55 -25.41
CA GLY A 295 -11.83 -5.94 -25.39
C GLY A 295 -10.62 -6.24 -24.50
N GLU A 296 -9.96 -5.21 -23.95
CA GLU A 296 -8.93 -5.36 -22.92
C GLU A 296 -9.56 -5.48 -21.54
N ILE A 297 -8.94 -6.31 -20.67
CA ILE A 297 -9.41 -6.55 -19.31
C ILE A 297 -8.56 -5.74 -18.34
N TYR A 298 -9.22 -4.94 -17.52
CA TYR A 298 -8.63 -4.12 -16.47
C TYR A 298 -9.07 -4.66 -15.11
N ARG A 299 -8.12 -4.84 -14.19
CA ARG A 299 -8.41 -5.17 -12.79
C ARG A 299 -8.45 -3.91 -11.96
N ASN A 300 -9.55 -3.67 -11.25
CA ASN A 300 -9.66 -2.54 -10.35
C ASN A 300 -8.91 -2.81 -9.03
N ALA A 301 -8.05 -1.89 -8.64
CA ALA A 301 -7.41 -1.85 -7.32
C ALA A 301 -7.40 -0.40 -6.82
N ILE A 302 -7.93 -0.17 -5.62
CA ILE A 302 -8.05 1.15 -5.00
C ILE A 302 -6.94 1.31 -3.96
N CYS A 303 -6.07 2.31 -4.17
CA CYS A 303 -5.00 2.64 -3.23
C CYS A 303 -4.05 1.45 -2.98
N PHE A 304 -3.78 1.13 -1.71
CA PHE A 304 -2.83 0.09 -1.31
C PHE A 304 -3.23 -1.34 -1.71
N GLU A 305 -4.44 -1.57 -2.23
CA GLU A 305 -4.81 -2.85 -2.85
C GLU A 305 -3.88 -3.24 -4.01
N ALA A 306 -3.24 -2.27 -4.65
CA ALA A 306 -2.25 -2.52 -5.69
C ALA A 306 -0.90 -3.05 -5.14
N THR A 307 -0.72 -3.01 -3.82
CA THR A 307 0.51 -3.46 -3.15
C THR A 307 0.33 -4.77 -2.37
N SER A 308 -0.90 -5.08 -1.96
CA SER A 308 -1.26 -6.28 -1.17
C SER A 308 -1.25 -7.58 -1.96
#